data_AF-A0A9E4HNL3-F1
#
_entry.id   AF-A0A9E4HNL3-F1
#
_cell.length_a   1.000
_cell.length_b   1.000
_cell.length_c   1.000
_cell.angle_alpha   90.00
_cell.angle_beta   90.00
_cell.angle_gamma   90.00
#
_symmetry.space_group_name_H-M   'P 1'
#
loop_
_entity.id
_entity.type
_entity.pdbx_description
1 polymer ?
#
loop_
_entity_poly.entity_id
_entity_poly.type
_entity_poly.pdbx_seq_one_letter_code
_entity_poly.pdbx_strand_id
1 'polypeptide(L)'
;MSYRTICRLLAASAAVVLAAVALAPAAVADHGEGHNGETLEMSKSEGLVDGEVVTVTLTSWLPGKTATVVTCYVYPAAGPADCELSNYGTHTATIADDGTGTVEYPVAIVPGRCDHATSCLVVAGDGFGPNANYAAQEFTFAAAEEPEPEPAEEAAEEPEPEPAEEPEPEPAEEAAEEPEPAEEPEPEASEEPVEEPEPAP
;
A
#
# COMPACT_ATOMS: atom_id res chain seq x y z
N MET A 1 -68.35 -5.62 41.65
CA MET A 1 -68.27 -4.14 41.66
C MET A 1 -66.88 -3.78 42.16
N SER A 2 -65.92 -3.47 41.27
CA SER A 2 -65.56 -2.08 40.84
C SER A 2 -65.11 -1.22 42.03
N TYR A 3 -63.98 -0.52 42.07
CA TYR A 3 -63.11 0.05 41.02
C TYR A 3 -61.85 0.65 41.70
N ARG A 4 -60.72 0.75 40.98
CA ARG A 4 -59.72 1.86 40.99
C ARG A 4 -59.25 2.38 42.36
N THR A 5 -57.97 2.32 42.72
CA THR A 5 -56.93 3.25 42.24
C THR A 5 -55.71 2.99 43.12
N ILE A 6 -54.53 2.79 42.53
CA ILE A 6 -53.17 3.12 42.99
C ILE A 6 -52.28 2.45 41.93
N CYS A 7 -51.97 3.12 40.83
CA CYS A 7 -50.74 3.92 40.67
C CYS A 7 -49.52 3.13 41.18
N ARG A 8 -48.48 2.84 40.42
CA ARG A 8 -48.03 3.27 39.10
C ARG A 8 -46.62 2.66 39.03
N LEU A 9 -46.19 2.26 37.83
CA LEU A 9 -44.80 1.93 37.50
C LEU A 9 -44.17 0.73 38.22
N LEU A 10 -43.90 -0.31 37.45
CA LEU A 10 -42.52 -0.72 37.16
C LEU A 10 -42.57 -1.59 35.89
N ALA A 11 -42.36 -0.92 34.76
CA ALA A 11 -42.08 -1.57 33.50
C ALA A 11 -40.68 -2.20 33.59
N ALA A 12 -40.62 -3.52 33.57
CA ALA A 12 -39.39 -4.24 33.29
C ALA A 12 -39.54 -4.83 31.88
N SER A 13 -39.26 -3.98 30.89
CA SER A 13 -39.17 -4.34 29.49
C SER A 13 -38.02 -5.33 29.31
N ALA A 14 -38.34 -6.60 29.14
CA ALA A 14 -37.39 -7.64 28.76
C ALA A 14 -37.32 -7.77 27.23
N ALA A 15 -36.13 -8.13 26.76
CA ALA A 15 -35.75 -8.53 25.40
C ALA A 15 -35.46 -7.38 24.40
N VAL A 16 -34.27 -6.80 24.54
CA VAL A 16 -33.48 -6.35 23.39
C VAL A 16 -33.00 -7.61 22.67
N VAL A 17 -33.55 -7.90 21.50
CA VAL A 17 -33.02 -8.92 20.58
C VAL A 17 -31.85 -8.26 19.85
N LEU A 18 -30.63 -8.54 20.30
CA LEU A 18 -29.40 -8.24 19.58
C LEU A 18 -29.36 -9.10 18.31
N ALA A 19 -29.66 -8.50 17.17
CA ALA A 19 -29.37 -9.07 15.87
C ALA A 19 -27.85 -9.02 15.67
N ALA A 20 -27.16 -10.11 16.03
CA ALA A 20 -25.80 -10.36 15.59
C ALA A 20 -25.85 -10.62 14.08
N VAL A 21 -25.64 -9.58 13.29
CA VAL A 21 -25.30 -9.72 11.88
C VAL A 21 -23.90 -10.34 11.85
N ALA A 22 -23.83 -11.63 11.53
CA ALA A 22 -22.58 -12.27 11.18
C ALA A 22 -22.08 -11.66 9.88
N LEU A 23 -21.18 -10.67 9.99
CA LEU A 23 -20.29 -10.31 8.90
C LEU A 23 -19.44 -11.55 8.64
N ALA A 24 -19.72 -12.26 7.54
CA ALA A 24 -18.75 -13.22 7.03
C ALA A 24 -17.50 -12.42 6.64
N PRO A 25 -16.30 -12.81 7.10
CA PRO A 25 -15.08 -12.21 6.58
C PRO A 25 -15.07 -12.43 5.07
N ALA A 26 -14.70 -11.39 4.32
CA ALA A 26 -14.34 -11.57 2.93
C ALA A 26 -13.25 -12.63 2.85
N ALA A 27 -13.33 -13.49 1.83
CA ALA A 27 -12.34 -14.51 1.60
C ALA A 27 -11.04 -13.86 1.12
N VAL A 28 -10.26 -13.33 2.05
CA VAL A 28 -8.83 -13.12 1.88
C VAL A 28 -8.21 -14.50 1.66
N ALA A 29 -7.26 -14.62 0.73
CA ALA A 29 -6.57 -15.87 0.55
C ALA A 29 -5.81 -16.17 1.84
N ASP A 30 -6.24 -17.22 2.54
CA ASP A 30 -5.57 -17.72 3.72
C ASP A 30 -4.30 -18.43 3.25
N HIS A 31 -3.16 -17.75 3.39
CA HIS A 31 -1.84 -18.36 3.29
C HIS A 31 -1.40 -18.94 4.65
N GLY A 32 -2.37 -19.18 5.54
CA GLY A 32 -2.28 -18.98 6.99
C GLY A 32 -1.82 -20.16 7.82
N GLU A 33 -1.32 -21.22 7.20
CA GLU A 33 -0.73 -22.34 7.94
C GLU A 33 0.78 -22.38 7.72
N GLY A 34 1.51 -22.11 8.79
CA GLY A 34 2.95 -22.33 8.83
C GLY A 34 3.32 -23.79 8.74
N HIS A 35 4.61 -24.04 8.56
CA HIS A 35 5.16 -25.38 8.33
C HIS A 35 4.77 -26.40 9.42
N ASN A 36 4.42 -25.97 10.64
CA ASN A 36 4.01 -26.83 11.74
C ASN A 36 2.58 -26.53 12.25
N GLY A 37 1.74 -25.85 11.45
CA GLY A 37 0.38 -25.49 11.82
C GLY A 37 0.26 -24.23 12.68
N GLU A 38 1.31 -23.41 12.73
CA GLU A 38 1.25 -22.06 13.26
C GLU A 38 0.28 -21.21 12.43
N THR A 39 -0.55 -20.42 13.09
CA THR A 39 -1.46 -19.50 12.40
C THR A 39 -1.28 -18.07 12.89
N LEU A 40 -1.75 -17.14 12.06
CA LEU A 40 -1.81 -15.72 12.33
C LEU A 40 -3.19 -15.19 11.94
N GLU A 41 -3.78 -14.37 12.80
CA GLU A 41 -5.04 -13.67 12.53
C GLU A 41 -4.91 -12.18 12.83
N MET A 42 -5.34 -11.33 11.91
CA MET A 42 -5.41 -9.87 12.13
C MET A 42 -6.82 -9.48 12.61
N SER A 43 -6.90 -8.52 13.53
CA SER A 43 -8.19 -7.97 13.99
C SER A 43 -9.02 -7.30 12.89
N LYS A 44 -8.36 -6.88 11.81
CA LYS A 44 -8.92 -6.32 10.57
C LYS A 44 -7.91 -6.52 9.44
N SER A 45 -8.39 -6.89 8.25
CA SER A 45 -7.55 -7.15 7.08
C SER A 45 -7.98 -6.40 5.82
N GLU A 46 -9.07 -5.63 5.83
CA GLU A 46 -9.56 -4.96 4.64
C GLU A 46 -9.95 -3.52 4.93
N GLY A 47 -9.85 -2.66 3.91
CA GLY A 47 -10.20 -1.25 4.07
C GLY A 47 -9.37 -0.57 5.15
N LEU A 48 -8.10 -0.98 5.28
CA LEU A 48 -7.17 -0.37 6.20
C LEU A 48 -6.73 1.00 5.68
N VAL A 49 -6.35 1.89 6.58
CA VAL A 49 -5.67 3.15 6.23
C VAL A 49 -4.18 3.06 6.56
N ASP A 50 -3.37 3.87 5.89
CA ASP A 50 -1.93 3.93 6.17
C ASP A 50 -1.66 4.29 7.64
N GLY A 51 -0.80 3.51 8.30
CA GLY A 51 -0.50 3.62 9.72
C GLY A 51 -1.56 3.05 10.67
N GLU A 52 -2.65 2.45 10.17
CA GLU A 52 -3.67 1.83 11.03
C GLU A 52 -3.05 0.70 11.87
N VAL A 53 -3.24 0.74 13.19
CA VAL A 53 -2.74 -0.29 14.10
C VAL A 53 -3.76 -1.40 14.21
N VAL A 54 -3.34 -2.61 13.87
CA VAL A 54 -4.13 -3.84 14.02
C VAL A 54 -3.54 -4.71 15.12
N THR A 55 -4.39 -5.53 15.75
CA THR A 55 -3.91 -6.59 16.64
C THR A 55 -3.65 -7.84 15.80
N VAL A 56 -2.44 -8.35 15.88
CA VAL A 56 -2.04 -9.63 15.29
C VAL A 56 -2.06 -10.69 16.39
N THR A 57 -2.82 -11.75 16.18
CA THR A 57 -2.95 -12.88 17.09
C THR A 57 -2.29 -14.11 16.49
N LEU A 58 -1.40 -14.73 17.24
CA LEU A 58 -0.62 -15.90 16.86
C LEU A 58 -1.15 -17.11 17.62
N THR A 59 -1.37 -18.24 16.93
CA THR A 59 -1.85 -19.49 17.56
C THR A 59 -1.00 -20.69 17.14
N SER A 60 -0.83 -21.66 18.06
CA SER A 60 -0.04 -22.87 17.85
C SER A 60 1.47 -22.63 17.69
N TRP A 61 1.98 -21.49 18.17
CA TRP A 61 3.40 -21.16 18.13
C TRP A 61 4.16 -21.81 19.30
N LEU A 62 5.47 -21.97 19.14
CA LEU A 62 6.31 -22.58 20.17
C LEU A 62 6.37 -21.70 21.45
N PRO A 63 5.93 -22.20 22.63
CA PRO A 63 5.92 -21.42 23.87
C PRO A 63 7.28 -20.90 24.30
N GLY A 64 7.30 -19.71 24.91
CA GLY A 64 8.50 -19.04 25.40
C GLY A 64 9.44 -18.51 24.31
N LYS A 65 9.02 -18.60 23.04
CA LYS A 65 9.72 -17.98 21.90
C LYS A 65 9.15 -16.61 21.58
N THR A 66 9.85 -15.94 20.67
CA THR A 66 9.45 -14.64 20.15
C THR A 66 9.24 -14.79 18.64
N ALA A 67 8.08 -14.37 18.16
CA ALA A 67 7.79 -14.21 16.75
C ALA A 67 7.93 -12.74 16.37
N THR A 68 8.55 -12.46 15.23
CA THR A 68 8.64 -11.12 14.64
C THR A 68 7.55 -10.97 13.59
N VAL A 69 6.85 -9.84 13.60
CA VAL A 69 5.81 -9.51 12.63
C VAL A 69 6.32 -8.45 11.66
N VAL A 70 6.12 -8.67 10.37
CA VAL A 70 6.60 -7.81 9.28
C VAL A 70 5.57 -7.75 8.15
N THR A 71 5.64 -6.70 7.33
CA THR A 71 4.90 -6.64 6.07
C THR A 71 5.76 -7.26 4.98
N CYS A 72 5.21 -8.20 4.21
CA CYS A 72 5.83 -8.74 3.00
C CYS A 72 4.94 -8.52 1.79
N TYR A 73 5.56 -8.54 0.61
CA TYR A 73 4.89 -8.30 -0.67
C TYR A 73 4.74 -9.59 -1.50
N VAL A 74 5.44 -10.65 -1.08
CA VAL A 74 5.43 -11.97 -1.71
C VAL A 74 5.37 -13.03 -0.62
N TYR A 75 4.61 -14.10 -0.87
CA TYR A 75 4.57 -15.28 0.00
C TYR A 75 4.70 -16.57 -0.82
N PRO A 76 5.50 -17.55 -0.36
CA PRO A 76 6.43 -17.47 0.77
C PRO A 76 7.57 -16.48 0.49
N ALA A 77 7.98 -15.72 1.50
CA ALA A 77 9.12 -14.81 1.36
C ALA A 77 10.40 -15.62 1.16
N ALA A 78 11.09 -15.42 0.04
CA ALA A 78 12.36 -16.09 -0.26
C ALA A 78 13.52 -15.45 0.49
N GLY A 79 13.39 -14.17 0.84
CA GLY A 79 14.36 -13.49 1.69
C GLY A 79 14.01 -12.06 2.06
N PRO A 80 14.98 -11.33 2.65
CA PRO A 80 14.83 -9.96 3.13
C PRO A 80 14.26 -8.96 2.12
N ALA A 81 14.54 -9.15 0.82
CA ALA A 81 14.09 -8.24 -0.23
C ALA A 81 12.57 -8.31 -0.52
N ASP A 82 11.90 -9.35 -0.04
CA ASP A 82 10.46 -9.56 -0.24
C ASP A 82 9.61 -8.88 0.85
N CYS A 83 10.25 -8.20 1.82
CA CYS A 83 9.59 -7.65 3.00
C CYS A 83 10.05 -6.22 3.32
N GLU A 84 9.21 -5.50 4.07
CA GLU A 84 9.51 -4.19 4.62
C GLU A 84 10.31 -4.35 5.92
N LEU A 85 11.60 -4.03 5.85
CA LEU A 85 12.53 -4.29 6.96
C LEU A 85 12.88 -3.06 7.78
N SER A 86 12.35 -1.88 7.44
CA SER A 86 12.65 -0.64 8.18
C SER A 86 12.30 -0.74 9.68
N ASN A 87 11.31 -1.57 10.03
CA ASN A 87 10.88 -1.82 11.41
C ASN A 87 11.12 -3.28 11.86
N TYR A 88 12.03 -4.00 11.21
CA TYR A 88 12.31 -5.40 11.55
C TYR A 88 12.74 -5.55 13.01
N GLY A 89 12.12 -6.48 13.73
CA GLY A 89 12.40 -6.74 15.15
C GLY A 89 11.76 -5.75 16.12
N THR A 90 11.08 -4.71 15.64
CA THR A 90 10.36 -3.75 16.49
C THR A 90 9.02 -4.31 16.96
N HIS A 91 8.33 -5.06 16.10
CA HIS A 91 7.02 -5.65 16.39
C HIS A 91 7.18 -7.14 16.63
N THR A 92 7.22 -7.52 17.91
CA THR A 92 7.40 -8.91 18.31
C THR A 92 6.33 -9.35 19.30
N ALA A 93 5.89 -10.59 19.17
CA ALA A 93 5.03 -11.25 20.15
C ALA A 93 5.84 -12.31 20.91
N THR A 94 5.82 -12.24 22.24
CA THR A 94 6.28 -13.36 23.08
C THR A 94 5.16 -14.36 23.19
N ILE A 95 5.46 -15.63 22.88
CA ILE A 95 4.48 -16.71 22.89
C ILE A 95 4.33 -17.25 24.31
N ALA A 96 3.10 -17.22 24.81
CA ALA A 96 2.71 -17.73 26.11
C ALA A 96 2.75 -19.26 26.18
N ASP A 97 2.57 -19.81 27.38
CA ASP A 97 2.61 -21.26 27.64
C ASP A 97 1.52 -22.05 26.89
N ASP A 98 0.44 -21.38 26.48
CA ASP A 98 -0.65 -21.96 25.68
C ASP A 98 -0.40 -21.92 24.16
N GLY A 99 0.76 -21.43 23.73
CA GLY A 99 1.12 -21.31 22.32
C GLY A 99 0.50 -20.10 21.61
N THR A 100 -0.05 -19.15 22.38
CA THR A 100 -0.62 -17.90 21.82
C THR A 100 0.30 -16.70 22.03
N GLY A 101 0.21 -15.73 21.13
CA GLY A 101 0.90 -14.45 21.26
C GLY A 101 0.09 -13.34 20.62
N THR A 102 0.24 -12.11 21.09
CA THR A 102 -0.38 -10.94 20.49
C THR A 102 0.61 -9.80 20.34
N VAL A 103 0.45 -9.00 19.28
CA VAL A 103 1.23 -7.78 19.07
C VAL A 103 0.40 -6.75 18.31
N GLU A 104 0.57 -5.49 18.68
CA GLU A 104 0.03 -4.35 17.91
C GLU A 104 0.98 -4.03 16.75
N TYR A 105 0.42 -4.00 15.55
CA TYR A 105 1.17 -3.84 14.31
C TYR A 105 0.59 -2.70 13.47
N PRO A 106 1.34 -1.60 13.25
CA PRO A 106 0.95 -0.56 12.31
C PRO A 106 1.16 -1.07 10.89
N VAL A 107 0.08 -1.19 10.11
CA VAL A 107 0.21 -1.46 8.67
C VAL A 107 0.64 -0.18 7.96
N ALA A 108 1.49 -0.30 6.94
CA ALA A 108 2.01 0.84 6.21
C ALA A 108 1.98 0.58 4.70
N ILE A 109 1.67 1.63 3.95
CA ILE A 109 1.77 1.62 2.49
C ILE A 109 3.25 1.64 2.11
N VAL A 110 3.63 0.71 1.23
CA VAL A 110 4.92 0.67 0.55
C VAL A 110 4.65 0.89 -0.94
N PRO A 111 4.90 2.11 -1.48
CA PRO A 111 4.55 2.45 -2.85
C PRO A 111 5.08 1.43 -3.88
N GLY A 112 4.18 0.90 -4.71
CA GLY A 112 4.53 -0.05 -5.79
C GLY A 112 4.90 -1.45 -5.29
N ARG A 113 4.57 -1.79 -4.04
CA ARG A 113 4.82 -3.12 -3.44
C ARG A 113 3.67 -3.59 -2.57
N CYS A 114 3.13 -2.71 -1.74
CA CYS A 114 1.98 -2.94 -0.85
C CYS A 114 1.22 -1.62 -0.72
N ASP A 115 0.20 -1.41 -1.54
CA ASP A 115 -0.55 -0.16 -1.61
C ASP A 115 -2.04 -0.41 -1.92
N HIS A 116 -2.78 0.65 -2.30
CA HIS A 116 -4.20 0.58 -2.61
C HIS A 116 -4.55 -0.33 -3.79
N ALA A 117 -3.58 -0.64 -4.65
CA ALA A 117 -3.77 -1.44 -5.86
C ALA A 117 -3.20 -2.87 -5.76
N THR A 118 -2.36 -3.15 -4.76
CA THR A 118 -1.70 -4.45 -4.57
C THR A 118 -2.02 -5.05 -3.21
N SER A 119 -2.33 -6.34 -3.15
CA SER A 119 -2.47 -7.03 -1.86
C SER A 119 -1.16 -7.01 -1.08
N CYS A 120 -1.29 -6.89 0.24
CA CYS A 120 -0.18 -6.90 1.18
C CYS A 120 -0.24 -8.16 2.03
N LEU A 121 0.88 -8.59 2.60
CA LEU A 121 0.91 -9.70 3.56
C LEU A 121 1.47 -9.22 4.90
N VAL A 122 0.79 -9.52 6.00
CA VAL A 122 1.43 -9.57 7.32
C VAL A 122 1.99 -10.96 7.51
N VAL A 123 3.27 -11.06 7.82
CA VAL A 123 3.98 -12.31 8.07
C VAL A 123 4.51 -12.29 9.49
N ALA A 124 4.19 -13.31 10.28
CA ALA A 124 4.90 -13.62 11.51
C ALA A 124 5.91 -14.72 11.25
N GLY A 125 7.08 -14.66 11.90
CA GLY A 125 8.06 -15.73 11.87
C GLY A 125 9.15 -15.65 12.92
N ASP A 126 9.93 -16.72 13.04
CA ASP A 126 11.07 -16.83 13.96
C ASP A 126 12.43 -16.43 13.34
N GLY A 127 12.43 -15.96 12.08
CA GLY A 127 13.62 -15.48 11.38
C GLY A 127 13.41 -15.33 9.87
N PHE A 128 14.51 -15.18 9.11
CA PHE A 128 14.52 -15.26 7.64
C PHE A 128 15.27 -16.49 7.14
N GLY A 129 14.69 -17.29 6.25
CA GLY A 129 15.38 -18.36 5.53
C GLY A 129 14.59 -19.66 5.34
N PRO A 130 15.19 -20.67 4.68
CA PRO A 130 14.49 -21.89 4.27
C PRO A 130 14.05 -22.80 5.43
N ASN A 131 14.51 -22.54 6.65
CA ASN A 131 14.18 -23.31 7.84
C ASN A 131 13.37 -22.50 8.86
N ALA A 132 13.01 -21.26 8.53
CA ALA A 132 12.22 -20.42 9.41
C ALA A 132 10.75 -20.78 9.28
N ASN A 133 10.04 -20.64 10.40
CA ASN A 133 8.61 -20.91 10.48
C ASN A 133 7.87 -19.61 10.25
N TYR A 134 6.88 -19.63 9.35
CA TYR A 134 6.09 -18.45 9.01
C TYR A 134 4.61 -18.76 9.00
N ALA A 135 3.81 -17.80 9.44
CA ALA A 135 2.40 -17.73 9.07
C ALA A 135 2.14 -16.37 8.44
N ALA A 136 1.28 -16.33 7.43
CA ALA A 136 0.98 -15.10 6.72
C ALA A 136 -0.52 -14.92 6.52
N GLN A 137 -0.97 -13.67 6.57
CA GLN A 137 -2.32 -13.28 6.21
C GLN A 137 -2.28 -12.09 5.26
N GLU A 138 -3.09 -12.14 4.21
CA GLU A 138 -3.27 -11.00 3.32
C GLU A 138 -4.06 -9.88 4.01
N PHE A 139 -3.79 -8.64 3.58
CA PHE A 139 -4.59 -7.48 3.88
C PHE A 139 -4.62 -6.48 2.72
N THR A 140 -5.61 -5.59 2.74
CA THR A 140 -5.81 -4.53 1.74
C THR A 140 -6.09 -3.17 2.37
N PHE A 141 -5.60 -2.12 1.72
CA PHE A 141 -5.95 -0.74 2.06
C PHE A 141 -7.29 -0.34 1.41
N ALA A 142 -7.99 0.61 2.03
CA ALA A 142 -9.15 1.26 1.43
C ALA A 142 -8.75 1.90 0.10
N ALA A 143 -9.64 1.97 -0.89
CA ALA A 143 -9.33 2.65 -2.15
C ALA A 143 -8.91 4.10 -1.89
N ALA A 144 -7.87 4.57 -2.59
CA ALA A 144 -7.54 5.99 -2.58
C ALA A 144 -8.72 6.77 -3.16
N GLU A 145 -9.13 7.85 -2.48
CA GLU A 145 -10.09 8.78 -3.07
C GLU A 145 -9.44 9.40 -4.31
N GLU A 146 -10.13 9.32 -5.45
CA GLU A 146 -9.70 10.06 -6.63
C GLU A 146 -9.72 11.56 -6.30
N PRO A 147 -8.71 12.33 -6.72
CA PRO A 147 -8.75 13.77 -6.53
C PRO A 147 -10.03 14.30 -7.19
N GLU A 148 -10.79 15.13 -6.47
CA GLU A 148 -11.91 15.85 -7.08
C GLU A 148 -11.37 16.60 -8.31
N PRO A 149 -12.09 16.57 -9.45
CA PRO A 149 -11.65 17.29 -10.62
C PRO A 149 -11.47 18.75 -10.23
N GLU A 150 -10.27 19.30 -10.48
CA GLU A 150 -10.05 20.72 -10.32
C GLU A 150 -11.15 21.46 -11.11
N PRO A 151 -11.74 22.54 -10.57
CA PRO A 151 -12.71 23.33 -11.31
C PRO A 151 -12.11 23.66 -12.67
N ALA A 152 -12.74 23.17 -13.74
CA ALA A 152 -12.35 23.56 -15.08
C ALA A 152 -12.35 25.09 -15.09
N GLU A 153 -11.18 25.70 -15.32
CA GLU A 153 -11.09 27.13 -15.55
C GLU A 153 -12.13 27.44 -16.64
N GLU A 154 -13.15 28.24 -16.30
CA GLU A 154 -14.08 28.76 -17.29
C GLU A 154 -13.21 29.34 -18.39
N ALA A 155 -13.33 28.78 -19.60
CA ALA A 155 -12.64 29.29 -20.77
C ALA A 155 -12.86 30.81 -20.78
N ALA A 156 -11.78 31.57 -20.59
CA ALA A 156 -11.82 32.99 -20.79
C ALA A 156 -12.44 33.21 -22.16
N GLU A 157 -13.54 33.97 -22.21
CA GLU A 157 -14.24 34.25 -23.45
C GLU A 157 -13.22 34.59 -24.52
N GLU A 158 -13.26 33.87 -25.65
CA GLU A 158 -12.42 34.21 -26.79
C GLU A 158 -12.60 35.71 -27.06
N PRO A 159 -11.51 36.50 -27.11
CA PRO A 159 -11.63 37.90 -27.44
C PRO A 159 -12.37 38.01 -28.78
N GLU A 160 -13.42 38.84 -28.82
CA GLU A 160 -14.13 39.15 -30.06
C GLU A 160 -13.10 39.51 -31.14
N PRO A 161 -13.25 38.98 -32.37
CA PRO A 161 -12.28 39.25 -33.43
C PRO A 161 -12.19 40.76 -33.65
N GLU A 162 -10.97 41.30 -33.58
CA GLU A 162 -10.70 42.69 -33.91
C GLU A 162 -11.21 42.99 -35.34
N PRO A 163 -11.71 44.21 -35.59
CA PRO A 163 -12.15 44.59 -36.92
C PRO A 163 -11.02 44.38 -37.94
N ALA A 164 -11.32 43.66 -39.01
CA ALA A 164 -10.38 43.44 -40.11
C ALA A 164 -9.85 44.79 -40.61
N GLU A 165 -8.54 45.00 -40.49
CA GLU A 165 -7.85 46.16 -41.06
C GLU A 165 -8.01 46.15 -42.59
N GLU A 166 -8.27 47.33 -43.16
CA GLU A 166 -8.23 47.53 -44.60
C GLU A 166 -6.83 47.18 -45.13
N PRO A 167 -6.73 46.56 -46.32
CA PRO A 167 -5.45 46.11 -46.85
C PRO A 167 -4.53 47.31 -47.10
N GLU A 168 -3.38 47.34 -46.41
CA GLU A 168 -2.27 48.21 -46.77
C GLU A 168 -1.79 47.88 -48.20
N PRO A 169 -1.39 48.91 -48.97
CA PRO A 169 -0.84 48.70 -50.31
C PRO A 169 0.47 47.89 -50.26
N GLU A 170 0.55 46.87 -51.10
CA GLU A 170 1.71 45.98 -51.24
C GLU A 170 3.02 46.75 -51.47
N PRO A 171 4.07 46.51 -50.68
CA PRO A 171 5.42 46.94 -51.01
C PRO A 171 5.88 46.20 -52.27
N ALA A 172 6.35 46.99 -53.24
CA ALA A 172 7.01 46.48 -54.43
C ALA A 172 8.19 45.58 -54.05
N GLU A 173 8.22 44.40 -54.68
CA GLU A 173 9.31 43.44 -54.61
C GLU A 173 10.66 44.12 -54.90
N GLU A 174 11.59 44.05 -53.95
CA GLU A 174 13.02 44.17 -54.25
C GLU A 174 13.73 42.91 -53.77
N ALA A 175 14.06 42.09 -54.77
CA ALA A 175 15.33 41.40 -54.95
C ALA A 175 15.95 40.67 -53.75
N ALA A 176 15.74 39.35 -53.75
CA ALA A 176 16.77 38.31 -53.69
C ALA A 176 18.19 38.75 -53.29
N GLU A 177 18.73 38.18 -52.21
CA GLU A 177 20.07 37.58 -52.18
C GLU A 177 20.12 36.45 -51.11
N GLU A 178 20.17 35.19 -51.57
CA GLU A 178 20.87 34.09 -50.89
C GLU A 178 22.32 34.13 -51.38
N PRO A 179 23.33 34.03 -50.49
CA PRO A 179 24.06 32.75 -50.33
C PRO A 179 24.62 32.61 -48.88
N GLU A 180 25.20 31.53 -48.36
CA GLU A 180 25.45 30.13 -48.68
C GLU A 180 25.84 29.49 -47.32
N PRO A 181 25.60 28.18 -47.06
CA PRO A 181 26.01 27.53 -45.83
C PRO A 181 27.52 27.26 -45.83
N ALA A 182 28.25 27.89 -44.90
CA ALA A 182 29.66 27.62 -44.66
C ALA A 182 29.86 26.52 -43.61
N GLU A 183 30.26 25.37 -44.13
CA GLU A 183 31.27 24.43 -43.62
C GLU A 183 31.06 23.73 -42.27
N GLU A 184 30.79 22.42 -42.36
CA GLU A 184 31.19 21.42 -41.39
C GLU A 184 32.72 21.32 -41.29
N PRO A 185 33.25 21.13 -40.08
CA PRO A 185 34.42 20.28 -39.93
C PRO A 185 34.13 19.09 -39.02
N GLU A 186 34.14 17.90 -39.61
CA GLU A 186 34.61 16.69 -38.90
C GLU A 186 36.07 16.91 -38.49
N PRO A 187 36.45 16.44 -37.30
CA PRO A 187 37.60 15.55 -37.30
C PRO A 187 37.39 14.27 -36.51
N GLU A 188 37.84 13.22 -37.17
CA GLU A 188 38.10 11.88 -36.69
C GLU A 188 39.10 11.80 -35.53
N ALA A 189 39.15 10.58 -34.99
CA ALA A 189 40.30 9.92 -34.39
C ALA A 189 40.49 10.04 -32.87
N SER A 190 40.46 8.87 -32.23
CA SER A 190 41.63 8.24 -31.60
C SER A 190 41.10 7.26 -30.55
N GLU A 191 40.97 5.98 -30.91
CA GLU A 191 41.91 4.90 -30.55
C GLU A 191 41.95 4.58 -29.03
N GLU A 192 41.53 3.35 -28.76
CA GLU A 192 41.82 2.39 -27.65
C GLU A 192 43.15 2.62 -26.88
N PRO A 193 43.39 2.11 -25.64
CA PRO A 193 43.12 0.72 -25.25
C PRO A 193 42.82 0.36 -23.77
N VAL A 194 42.23 -0.83 -23.65
CA VAL A 194 42.44 -1.93 -22.66
C VAL A 194 43.46 -1.65 -21.54
N GLU A 195 43.05 -1.79 -20.27
CA GLU A 195 43.81 -2.52 -19.24
C GLU A 195 42.88 -3.17 -18.19
N GLU A 196 42.94 -4.50 -18.15
CA GLU A 196 42.57 -5.43 -17.09
C GLU A 196 43.88 -6.19 -16.78
N PRO A 197 44.02 -7.02 -15.73
CA PRO A 197 43.73 -6.89 -14.30
C PRO A 197 45.03 -6.94 -13.46
N GLU A 198 44.98 -6.67 -12.16
CA GLU A 198 45.76 -7.46 -11.19
C GLU A 198 44.99 -7.62 -9.86
N PRO A 199 44.69 -8.84 -9.40
CA PRO A 199 44.42 -9.13 -8.01
C PRO A 199 45.73 -9.45 -7.28
N ALA A 200 45.93 -8.87 -6.10
CA ALA A 200 47.08 -9.15 -5.24
C ALA A 200 46.60 -9.66 -3.85
N PRO A 201 47.44 -10.47 -3.18
CA PRO A 201 47.06 -11.55 -2.25
C PRO A 201 46.63 -11.14 -0.84
#